data_AF-A0A4Q4U749-F1
#
_entry.id   AF-A0A4Q4U749-F1
#
_cell.length_a   1.000
_cell.length_b   1.000
_cell.length_c   1.000
_cell.angle_alpha   90.00
_cell.angle_beta   90.00
_cell.angle_gamma   90.00
#
_symmetry.space_group_name_H-M   'P 1'
#
loop_
_entity.id
_entity.type
_entity.pdbx_description
1 polymer ?
#
loop_
_entity_poly.entity_id
_entity_poly.type
_entity_poly.pdbx_seq_one_letter_code
_entity_poly.pdbx_strand_id
1 'polypeptide(L)'
;MRFCAICGKSLRMRGTRAFLKPGQRWQTEVVFLHDPAREFETLEEHYRGGKRKEAPRLDFRRGPGLEIQKTRVVYTREGRFLLEGSTPGTPHAEFAGLQVEANEHPGRDEGLEWTQPPYYIAAHEACVEIAERVAARPRSGVRVRSLCTVWKVLRMRFEARDIELMADPNPDADAARYVAMEHGYYMPSRFGDGDSFWASSDSSHWCWGDPKYPPDLTDAILNNLKPCAPEHQSPETSDFQQRFTALPQELQDHVISFLETAEPLPSRCTRLLPQEHWKHMLVSGRHLPFLWDVDIAAVERHCTPADDNAGTAPDWELLVRSLSQPLVRRPAQEDGVCMGLEANCYTSREVPNGLRNRRRIWQLVEEMFVGDVLPVAEPRGWARPPPPPPMMPRYWDEDGEPVYPVVRVLGLADGQSELL
;
A
#
# COMPACT_ATOMS: atom_id res chain seq x y z
N MET A 1 7.44 -19.24 -1.92
CA MET A 1 7.45 -17.79 -2.30
C MET A 1 8.18 -16.89 -1.31
N ARG A 2 8.81 -15.77 -1.73
CA ARG A 2 9.64 -14.88 -0.87
C ARG A 2 9.24 -13.40 -0.83
N PHE A 3 8.00 -13.01 -1.13
CA PHE A 3 7.63 -11.58 -1.16
C PHE A 3 6.33 -11.27 -0.42
N CYS A 4 6.26 -10.05 0.09
CA CYS A 4 5.08 -9.49 0.73
C CYS A 4 4.01 -9.18 -0.31
N ALA A 5 2.81 -9.71 -0.09
CA ALA A 5 1.67 -9.52 -0.98
C ALA A 5 1.21 -8.06 -1.08
N ILE A 6 1.51 -7.20 -0.09
CA ILE A 6 1.07 -5.79 -0.10
C ILE A 6 2.07 -4.87 -0.81
N CYS A 7 3.38 -5.05 -0.58
CA CYS A 7 4.39 -4.11 -1.09
C CYS A 7 5.29 -4.70 -2.18
N GLY A 8 5.17 -6.00 -2.48
CA GLY A 8 5.97 -6.70 -3.48
C GLY A 8 7.45 -6.89 -3.11
N LYS A 9 7.86 -6.54 -1.88
CA LYS A 9 9.26 -6.65 -1.43
C LYS A 9 9.55 -7.97 -0.75
N SER A 10 10.82 -8.35 -0.75
CA SER A 10 11.25 -9.64 -0.23
C SER A 10 10.95 -9.79 1.28
N LEU A 11 10.44 -10.96 1.65
CA LEU A 11 10.36 -11.45 3.01
C LEU A 11 11.73 -12.04 3.36
N ARG A 12 12.31 -11.62 4.50
CA ARG A 12 13.64 -12.06 4.92
C ARG A 12 13.54 -13.01 6.11
N MET A 13 14.50 -13.94 6.19
CA MET A 13 14.57 -14.88 7.32
C MET A 13 14.94 -14.13 8.60
N ARG A 14 14.31 -14.47 9.73
CA ARG A 14 14.60 -13.87 11.04
C ARG A 14 16.07 -14.01 11.44
N GLY A 15 16.70 -15.13 11.09
CA GLY A 15 18.15 -15.36 11.32
C GLY A 15 19.07 -14.39 10.56
N THR A 16 18.59 -13.71 9.52
CA THR A 16 19.39 -12.70 8.80
C THR A 16 19.40 -11.33 9.49
N ARG A 17 18.56 -11.13 10.52
CA ARG A 17 18.34 -9.83 11.19
C ARG A 17 19.63 -9.20 11.74
N ALA A 18 20.58 -10.02 12.19
CA ALA A 18 21.88 -9.55 12.68
C ALA A 18 22.74 -8.88 11.59
N PHE A 19 22.53 -9.25 10.32
CA PHE A 19 23.26 -8.74 9.16
C PHE A 19 22.54 -7.58 8.46
N LEU A 20 21.30 -7.28 8.87
CA LEU A 20 20.52 -6.20 8.29
C LEU A 20 20.82 -4.86 8.96
N LYS A 21 20.88 -3.81 8.14
CA LYS A 21 20.85 -2.43 8.64
C LYS A 21 19.59 -2.23 9.50
N PRO A 22 19.62 -1.39 10.56
CA PRO A 22 18.46 -1.17 11.43
C PRO A 22 17.16 -0.89 10.65
N GLY A 23 17.20 -0.02 9.65
CA GLY A 23 16.06 0.33 8.80
C GLY A 23 15.58 -0.78 7.84
N GLN A 24 16.18 -1.96 7.84
CA GLN A 24 15.77 -3.12 7.02
C GLN A 24 15.24 -4.27 7.88
N ARG A 25 15.33 -4.19 9.21
CA ARG A 25 14.92 -5.27 10.12
C ARG A 25 13.42 -5.57 10.05
N TRP A 26 12.60 -4.58 9.71
CA TRP A 26 11.16 -4.77 9.48
C TRP A 26 10.84 -5.85 8.44
N GLN A 27 11.77 -6.16 7.52
CA GLN A 27 11.58 -7.19 6.49
C GLN A 27 11.58 -8.62 7.02
N THR A 28 12.04 -8.83 8.26
CA THR A 28 12.00 -10.14 8.92
C THR A 28 10.73 -10.39 9.70
N GLU A 29 9.92 -9.36 9.93
CA GLU A 29 8.66 -9.45 10.67
C GLU A 29 7.53 -9.74 9.68
N VAL A 30 7.11 -11.00 9.63
CA VAL A 30 6.16 -11.52 8.65
C VAL A 30 4.90 -11.99 9.36
N VAL A 31 3.76 -11.69 8.75
CA VAL A 31 2.45 -12.17 9.19
C VAL A 31 1.74 -12.84 8.03
N PHE A 32 0.92 -13.83 8.37
CA PHE A 32 -0.06 -14.42 7.48
C PHE A 32 -1.41 -13.82 7.70
N LEU A 33 -2.05 -13.46 6.58
CA LEU A 33 -3.45 -13.16 6.50
C LEU A 33 -4.16 -14.41 5.99
N HIS A 34 -5.15 -14.90 6.73
CA HIS A 34 -6.00 -16.00 6.26
C HIS A 34 -7.45 -15.79 6.65
N ASP A 35 -8.34 -16.29 5.80
CA ASP A 35 -9.77 -16.18 6.00
C ASP A 35 -10.32 -17.46 6.67
N PRO A 36 -10.64 -17.44 7.98
CA PRO A 36 -11.23 -18.60 8.64
C PRO A 36 -12.63 -18.91 8.10
N ALA A 37 -13.33 -17.91 7.54
CA ALA A 37 -14.67 -18.09 6.97
C ALA A 37 -14.67 -18.79 5.61
N ARG A 38 -13.50 -18.91 4.95
CA ARG A 38 -13.36 -19.47 3.60
C ARG A 38 -14.38 -18.86 2.63
N GLU A 39 -14.53 -17.54 2.69
CA GLU A 39 -15.55 -16.80 1.94
C GLU A 39 -15.39 -17.04 0.44
N PHE A 40 -14.14 -16.99 -0.04
CA PHE A 40 -13.81 -17.20 -1.46
C PHE A 40 -14.20 -18.60 -1.94
N GLU A 41 -13.82 -19.63 -1.20
CA GLU A 41 -14.12 -21.03 -1.55
C GLU A 41 -15.63 -21.28 -1.49
N THR A 42 -16.32 -20.75 -0.48
CA THR A 42 -17.78 -20.87 -0.32
C THR A 42 -18.52 -20.22 -1.48
N LEU A 43 -18.10 -19.03 -1.90
CA LEU A 43 -18.66 -18.36 -3.09
C LEU A 43 -18.39 -19.17 -4.35
N GLU A 44 -17.16 -19.62 -4.55
CA GLU A 44 -16.82 -20.39 -5.74
C GLU A 44 -17.65 -21.67 -5.85
N GLU A 45 -17.80 -22.43 -4.76
CA GLU A 45 -18.65 -23.63 -4.71
C GLU A 45 -20.10 -23.31 -5.02
N HIS A 46 -20.64 -22.24 -4.40
CA HIS A 46 -22.00 -21.77 -4.64
C HIS A 46 -22.25 -21.45 -6.12
N TYR A 47 -21.31 -20.77 -6.78
CA TYR A 47 -21.47 -20.38 -8.19
C TYR A 47 -21.15 -21.48 -9.20
N ARG A 48 -20.22 -22.40 -8.89
CA ARG A 48 -20.00 -23.62 -9.69
C ARG A 48 -21.22 -24.53 -9.70
N GLY A 49 -22.03 -24.52 -8.63
CA GLY A 49 -23.31 -25.24 -8.54
C GLY A 49 -24.40 -24.79 -9.54
N GLY A 50 -24.11 -23.75 -10.33
CA GLY A 50 -24.95 -23.18 -11.38
C GLY A 50 -25.85 -22.05 -10.85
N LYS A 51 -26.47 -21.30 -11.78
CA LYS A 51 -27.53 -20.30 -11.47
C LYS A 51 -28.80 -21.00 -10.98
N ARG A 52 -28.75 -21.67 -9.83
CA ARG A 52 -29.97 -22.19 -9.20
C ARG A 52 -30.76 -20.97 -8.75
N LYS A 53 -31.94 -20.75 -9.34
CA LYS A 53 -32.85 -19.64 -8.93
C LYS A 53 -33.21 -19.68 -7.44
N GLU A 54 -33.03 -20.83 -6.80
CA GLU A 54 -33.32 -21.09 -5.39
C GLU A 54 -32.06 -21.18 -4.52
N ALA A 55 -30.88 -20.82 -5.04
CA ALA A 55 -29.67 -20.83 -4.22
C ALA A 55 -29.86 -19.83 -3.06
N PRO A 56 -29.73 -20.25 -1.78
CA PRO A 56 -29.85 -19.35 -0.66
C PRO A 56 -28.88 -18.19 -0.82
N ARG A 57 -29.34 -16.95 -0.60
CA ARG A 57 -28.42 -15.82 -0.51
C ARG A 57 -27.42 -16.11 0.60
N LEU A 58 -26.14 -16.07 0.28
CA LEU A 58 -25.11 -16.20 1.29
C LEU A 58 -25.07 -14.89 2.08
N ASP A 59 -25.31 -15.00 3.39
CA ASP A 59 -25.13 -13.89 4.31
C ASP A 59 -23.71 -13.98 4.89
N PHE A 60 -22.82 -13.10 4.42
CA PHE A 60 -21.44 -13.04 4.89
C PHE A 60 -21.25 -12.02 6.01
N ARG A 61 -22.30 -11.69 6.76
CA ARG A 61 -22.12 -10.97 8.04
C ARG A 61 -21.16 -11.77 8.91
N ARG A 62 -19.93 -11.27 8.99
CA ARG A 62 -18.86 -11.91 9.76
C ARG A 62 -19.17 -11.73 11.24
N GLY A 63 -19.50 -12.84 11.90
CA GLY A 63 -19.59 -12.90 13.35
C GLY A 63 -18.19 -12.78 14.00
N PRO A 64 -18.13 -12.54 15.31
CA PRO A 64 -16.87 -12.58 16.06
C PRO A 64 -16.12 -13.89 15.82
N GLY A 65 -14.84 -13.81 15.44
CA GLY A 65 -14.00 -14.97 15.12
C GLY A 65 -13.98 -15.38 13.64
N LEU A 66 -14.80 -14.77 12.78
CA LEU A 66 -14.78 -14.95 11.31
C LEU A 66 -14.04 -13.81 10.58
N GLU A 67 -13.38 -12.93 11.32
CA GLU A 67 -12.50 -11.90 10.76
C GLU A 67 -11.22 -12.53 10.20
N ILE A 68 -10.58 -11.83 9.26
CA ILE A 68 -9.27 -12.23 8.75
C ILE A 68 -8.29 -12.30 9.92
N GLN A 69 -7.67 -13.45 10.10
CA GLN A 69 -6.73 -13.68 11.18
C GLN A 69 -5.32 -13.28 10.74
N LYS A 70 -4.57 -12.71 11.69
CA LYS A 70 -3.17 -12.34 11.56
C LYS A 70 -2.33 -13.29 12.40
N THR A 71 -1.54 -14.13 11.75
CA THR A 71 -0.66 -15.09 12.46
C THR A 71 0.79 -14.75 12.17
N ARG A 72 1.59 -14.50 13.20
CA ARG A 72 3.03 -14.26 13.02
C ARG A 72 3.72 -15.53 12.56
N VAL A 73 4.71 -15.36 11.68
CA VAL A 73 5.43 -16.48 11.09
C VAL A 73 6.91 -16.20 10.98
N VAL A 74 7.70 -17.28 11.05
CA VAL A 74 9.13 -17.27 10.77
C VAL A 74 9.36 -17.85 9.39
N TYR A 75 9.97 -17.07 8.51
CA TYR A 75 10.43 -17.54 7.20
C TYR A 75 11.69 -18.40 7.34
N THR A 76 11.66 -19.63 6.80
CA THR A 76 12.74 -20.63 6.92
C THR A 76 13.65 -20.65 5.69
N ARG A 77 14.75 -21.41 5.77
CA ARG A 77 15.77 -21.50 4.71
C ARG A 77 15.28 -22.27 3.49
N GLU A 78 14.33 -23.18 3.71
CA GLU A 78 13.72 -24.05 2.70
C GLU A 78 12.61 -23.34 1.90
N GLY A 79 12.43 -22.04 2.08
CA GLY A 79 11.38 -21.28 1.40
C GLY A 79 9.98 -21.47 2.00
N ARG A 80 9.90 -22.07 3.20
CA ARG A 80 8.66 -22.33 3.93
C ARG A 80 8.48 -21.37 5.09
N PHE A 81 7.31 -21.42 5.72
CA PHE A 81 7.00 -20.61 6.89
C PHE A 81 6.61 -21.50 8.06
N LEU A 82 7.14 -21.17 9.22
CA LEU A 82 6.74 -21.75 10.50
C LEU A 82 5.79 -20.80 11.19
N LEU A 83 4.60 -21.27 11.54
CA LEU A 83 3.67 -20.52 12.37
C LEU A 83 4.29 -20.33 13.76
N GLU A 84 4.35 -19.09 14.26
CA GLU A 84 4.77 -18.86 15.64
C GLU A 84 3.67 -19.39 16.58
N GLY A 85 3.98 -20.46 17.29
CA GLY A 85 3.06 -21.08 18.24
C GLY A 85 2.75 -20.13 19.40
N SER A 86 1.47 -19.97 19.70
CA SER A 86 1.03 -19.32 20.95
C SER A 86 1.16 -20.32 22.10
N THR A 87 2.36 -20.69 22.52
CA THR A 87 2.55 -21.50 23.74
C THR A 87 2.99 -20.62 24.90
N PRO A 88 2.12 -20.36 25.90
CA PRO A 88 2.51 -19.64 27.11
C PRO A 88 3.55 -20.46 27.90
N GLY A 89 4.71 -19.88 28.20
CA GLY A 89 5.53 -20.29 29.35
C GLY A 89 6.80 -21.12 29.11
N THR A 90 7.33 -21.27 27.90
CA THR A 90 8.63 -21.94 27.67
C THR A 90 9.60 -21.11 26.81
N PRO A 91 10.84 -20.82 27.26
CA PRO A 91 11.78 -19.93 26.55
C PRO A 91 12.35 -20.47 25.23
N HIS A 92 11.96 -21.68 24.79
CA HIS A 92 12.48 -22.34 23.59
C HIS A 92 11.42 -23.07 22.75
N ALA A 93 10.12 -22.79 22.95
CA ALA A 93 9.04 -23.32 22.12
C ALA A 93 8.83 -22.56 20.78
N GLU A 94 9.68 -21.57 20.49
CA GLU A 94 9.53 -20.58 19.41
C GLU A 94 9.55 -21.15 17.97
N PHE A 95 9.78 -22.45 17.79
CA PHE A 95 9.86 -23.09 16.46
C PHE A 95 9.01 -24.35 16.28
N ALA A 96 8.09 -24.66 17.21
CA ALA A 96 7.23 -25.85 17.13
C ALA A 96 5.93 -25.62 16.30
N GLY A 97 6.04 -24.91 15.17
CA GLY A 97 4.91 -24.59 14.29
C GLY A 97 4.75 -25.56 13.12
N LEU A 98 3.52 -25.70 12.62
CA LEU A 98 3.26 -26.37 11.34
C LEU A 98 4.00 -25.60 10.23
N GLN A 99 4.77 -26.32 9.41
CA GLN A 99 5.30 -25.74 8.18
C GLN A 99 4.17 -25.61 7.17
N VAL A 100 3.97 -24.40 6.67
CA VAL A 100 2.96 -24.14 5.64
C VAL A 100 3.54 -23.28 4.52
N GLU A 101 2.90 -23.38 3.37
CA GLU A 101 3.15 -22.54 2.22
C GLU A 101 2.21 -21.33 2.25
N ALA A 102 2.59 -20.26 1.57
CA ALA A 102 1.80 -19.04 1.49
C ALA A 102 1.99 -18.38 0.14
N ASN A 103 0.98 -17.60 -0.28
CA ASN A 103 0.86 -16.94 -1.58
C ASN A 103 0.72 -17.92 -2.77
N GLU A 104 0.64 -19.23 -2.50
CA GLU A 104 0.48 -20.28 -3.48
C GLU A 104 -0.91 -20.86 -3.33
N HIS A 105 -1.66 -20.95 -4.44
CA HIS A 105 -2.91 -21.67 -4.43
C HIS A 105 -2.57 -23.15 -4.28
N PRO A 106 -2.99 -23.82 -3.19
CA PRO A 106 -2.89 -25.27 -3.15
C PRO A 106 -3.75 -25.71 -4.33
N GLY A 107 -3.10 -26.24 -5.37
CA GLY A 107 -3.82 -26.79 -6.50
C GLY A 107 -4.90 -27.73 -5.96
N ARG A 108 -6.03 -27.81 -6.66
CA ARG A 108 -6.92 -28.94 -6.41
C ARG A 108 -6.11 -30.21 -6.56
N ASP A 109 -6.28 -31.14 -5.63
CA ASP A 109 -5.70 -32.46 -5.81
C ASP A 109 -6.36 -33.15 -7.02
N GLU A 110 -5.88 -34.34 -7.37
CA GLU A 110 -6.47 -35.16 -8.45
C GLU A 110 -7.97 -35.46 -8.20
N GLY A 111 -8.44 -35.34 -6.96
CA GLY A 111 -9.84 -35.50 -6.54
C GLY A 111 -10.71 -34.24 -6.63
N LEU A 112 -10.16 -33.10 -7.06
CA LEU A 112 -10.83 -31.79 -7.05
C LEU A 112 -11.20 -31.29 -5.64
N GLU A 113 -10.68 -31.92 -4.59
CA GLU A 113 -10.92 -31.55 -3.20
C GLU A 113 -9.90 -30.52 -2.74
N TRP A 114 -10.34 -29.62 -1.86
CA TRP A 114 -9.50 -28.64 -1.22
C TRP A 114 -8.72 -29.31 -0.08
N THR A 115 -7.57 -29.91 -0.39
CA THR A 115 -6.84 -30.76 0.56
C THR A 115 -6.10 -29.99 1.65
N GLN A 116 -5.89 -28.67 1.54
CA GLN A 116 -5.22 -27.88 2.59
C GLN A 116 -5.88 -26.52 2.85
N PRO A 117 -6.75 -26.44 3.86
CA PRO A 117 -7.14 -25.18 4.47
C PRO A 117 -6.15 -24.75 5.59
N PRO A 118 -5.96 -23.44 5.82
CA PRO A 118 -6.45 -22.29 5.05
C PRO A 118 -5.43 -21.72 4.04
N TYR A 119 -5.91 -20.94 3.07
CA TYR A 119 -5.05 -20.18 2.15
C TYR A 119 -4.36 -19.01 2.88
N TYR A 120 -3.04 -19.07 2.98
CA TYR A 120 -2.25 -18.04 3.65
C TYR A 120 -1.68 -17.03 2.66
N ILE A 121 -1.87 -15.74 2.97
CA ILE A 121 -1.22 -14.63 2.25
C ILE A 121 -0.13 -14.04 3.15
N ALA A 122 1.11 -14.09 2.69
CA ALA A 122 2.26 -13.57 3.42
C ALA A 122 2.46 -12.08 3.17
N ALA A 123 2.56 -11.31 4.25
CA ALA A 123 2.85 -9.87 4.20
C ALA A 123 3.82 -9.47 5.32
N HIS A 124 4.53 -8.36 5.13
CA HIS A 124 5.26 -7.74 6.24
C HIS A 124 4.27 -7.20 7.27
N GLU A 125 4.56 -7.38 8.56
CA GLU A 125 3.74 -6.85 9.65
C GLU A 125 3.49 -5.34 9.49
N ALA A 126 4.54 -4.59 9.16
CA ALA A 126 4.45 -3.16 8.90
C ALA A 126 3.51 -2.79 7.74
N CYS A 127 3.43 -3.62 6.69
CA CYS A 127 2.53 -3.36 5.56
C CYS A 127 1.07 -3.60 5.96
N VAL A 128 0.81 -4.62 6.78
CA VAL A 128 -0.53 -4.92 7.31
C VAL A 128 -1.01 -3.81 8.23
N GLU A 129 -0.15 -3.31 9.12
CA GLU A 129 -0.51 -2.18 10.00
C GLU A 129 -0.80 -0.90 9.21
N ILE A 130 -0.05 -0.63 8.14
CA ILE A 130 -0.37 0.48 7.23
C ILE A 130 -1.73 0.27 6.60
N ALA A 131 -2.03 -0.94 6.12
CA ALA A 131 -3.31 -1.25 5.51
C ALA A 131 -4.48 -1.08 6.49
N GLU A 132 -4.31 -1.49 7.76
CA GLU A 132 -5.29 -1.25 8.82
C GLU A 132 -5.51 0.25 9.08
N ARG A 133 -4.44 1.06 9.08
CA ARG A 133 -4.53 2.52 9.25
C ARG A 133 -5.24 3.20 8.07
N VAL A 134 -5.02 2.72 6.85
CA VAL A 134 -5.75 3.20 5.67
C VAL A 134 -7.23 2.81 5.78
N ALA A 135 -7.51 1.55 6.10
CA ALA A 135 -8.85 1.01 6.22
C ALA A 135 -9.69 1.69 7.32
N ALA A 136 -9.08 2.03 8.46
CA ALA A 136 -9.74 2.71 9.56
C ALA A 136 -10.15 4.16 9.25
N ARG A 137 -9.72 4.72 8.11
CA ARG A 137 -10.00 6.12 7.77
C ARG A 137 -11.22 6.26 6.86
N PRO A 138 -12.23 7.04 7.29
CA PRO A 138 -13.36 7.40 6.43
C PRO A 138 -12.92 8.50 5.45
N ARG A 139 -12.18 8.13 4.40
CA ARG A 139 -11.89 9.00 3.26
C ARG A 139 -12.75 8.63 2.05
N SER A 140 -13.24 9.63 1.34
CA SER A 140 -13.83 9.46 0.00
C SER A 140 -12.75 8.90 -0.93
N GLY A 141 -13.04 7.83 -1.68
CA GLY A 141 -12.12 7.23 -2.65
C GLY A 141 -11.34 6.01 -2.18
N VAL A 142 -11.13 5.81 -0.87
CA VAL A 142 -10.53 4.57 -0.36
C VAL A 142 -11.59 3.45 -0.36
N ARG A 143 -11.39 2.41 -1.16
CA ARG A 143 -12.35 1.30 -1.29
C ARG A 143 -12.10 0.16 -0.30
N VAL A 144 -10.86 0.00 0.14
CA VAL A 144 -10.50 -0.98 1.16
C VAL A 144 -10.83 -0.45 2.56
N ARG A 145 -11.92 -0.94 3.15
CA ARG A 145 -12.41 -0.53 4.48
C ARG A 145 -12.07 -1.49 5.62
N SER A 146 -11.49 -2.64 5.32
CA SER A 146 -11.16 -3.66 6.31
C SER A 146 -10.04 -4.57 5.83
N LEU A 147 -9.42 -5.33 6.75
CA LEU A 147 -8.51 -6.42 6.37
C LEU A 147 -9.19 -7.52 5.55
N CYS A 148 -10.50 -7.71 5.71
CA CYS A 148 -11.29 -8.59 4.84
C CYS A 148 -11.23 -8.11 3.40
N THR A 149 -11.49 -6.82 3.16
CA THR A 149 -11.39 -6.24 1.81
C THR A 149 -9.95 -6.33 1.29
N VAL A 150 -8.92 -6.02 2.11
CA VAL A 150 -7.50 -6.21 1.73
C VAL A 150 -7.26 -7.65 1.27
N TRP A 151 -7.67 -8.63 2.08
CA TRP A 151 -7.47 -10.04 1.80
C TRP A 151 -8.16 -10.47 0.49
N LYS A 152 -9.39 -10.00 0.24
CA LYS A 152 -10.12 -10.25 -1.02
C LYS A 152 -9.36 -9.71 -2.22
N VAL A 153 -8.87 -8.47 -2.18
CA VAL A 153 -8.06 -7.87 -3.25
C VAL A 153 -6.82 -8.73 -3.52
N LEU A 154 -6.06 -9.04 -2.48
CA LEU A 154 -4.84 -9.83 -2.61
C LEU A 154 -5.13 -11.23 -3.16
N ARG A 155 -6.17 -11.91 -2.66
CA ARG A 155 -6.60 -13.23 -3.13
C ARG A 155 -6.95 -13.21 -4.61
N MET A 156 -7.71 -12.21 -5.07
CA MET A 156 -8.05 -12.06 -6.48
C MET A 156 -6.83 -11.79 -7.36
N ARG A 157 -5.86 -10.99 -6.90
CA ARG A 157 -4.60 -10.79 -7.62
C ARG A 157 -3.81 -12.10 -7.77
N PHE A 158 -3.77 -12.93 -6.72
CA PHE A 158 -3.16 -14.26 -6.79
C PHE A 158 -3.89 -15.20 -7.75
N GLU A 159 -5.22 -15.22 -7.71
CA GLU A 159 -6.05 -16.03 -8.62
C GLU A 159 -5.84 -15.62 -10.09
N ALA A 160 -5.83 -14.31 -10.37
CA ALA A 160 -5.58 -13.79 -11.71
C ALA A 160 -4.20 -14.21 -12.25
N ARG A 161 -3.15 -14.08 -11.41
CA ARG A 161 -1.81 -14.56 -11.73
C ARG A 161 -1.82 -16.05 -12.05
N ASP A 162 -2.48 -16.86 -11.22
CA ASP A 162 -2.49 -18.32 -11.40
C ASP A 162 -3.23 -18.71 -12.69
N ILE A 163 -4.35 -18.05 -13.01
CA ILE A 163 -5.06 -18.22 -14.29
C ILE A 163 -4.14 -17.88 -15.48
N GLU A 164 -3.39 -16.78 -15.41
CA GLU A 164 -2.48 -16.36 -16.48
C GLU A 164 -1.31 -17.34 -16.65
N LEU A 165 -0.74 -17.82 -15.55
CA LEU A 165 0.31 -18.84 -15.58
C LEU A 165 -0.19 -20.15 -16.21
N MET A 166 -1.41 -20.56 -15.90
CA MET A 166 -2.01 -21.79 -16.44
C MET A 166 -2.46 -21.64 -17.90
N ALA A 167 -2.78 -20.43 -18.34
CA ALA A 167 -3.16 -20.13 -19.73
C ALA A 167 -1.94 -20.02 -20.68
N ASP A 168 -0.72 -19.95 -20.13
CA ASP A 168 0.49 -19.84 -20.93
C ASP A 168 0.86 -21.18 -21.60
N PRO A 169 0.93 -21.24 -22.94
CA PRO A 169 1.37 -22.45 -23.63
C PRO A 169 2.84 -22.81 -23.38
N ASN A 170 3.64 -21.90 -22.81
CA ASN A 170 5.03 -22.14 -22.43
C ASN A 170 5.29 -21.75 -20.94
N PRO A 171 4.83 -22.59 -19.99
CA PRO A 171 4.98 -22.34 -18.56
C PRO A 171 6.44 -22.45 -18.08
N ASP A 172 7.42 -22.66 -18.96
CA ASP A 172 8.84 -22.68 -18.63
C ASP A 172 9.60 -21.43 -19.09
N ALA A 173 9.13 -20.70 -20.10
CA ALA A 173 9.88 -19.60 -20.73
C ALA A 173 9.95 -18.27 -19.93
N ASP A 174 9.18 -18.09 -18.87
CA ASP A 174 8.88 -16.75 -18.33
C ASP A 174 9.34 -16.51 -16.88
N ALA A 175 10.65 -16.41 -16.72
CA ALA A 175 11.27 -15.81 -15.53
C ALA A 175 11.06 -14.28 -15.44
N ALA A 176 10.44 -13.62 -16.43
CA ALA A 176 10.45 -12.17 -16.58
C ALA A 176 9.09 -11.47 -16.62
N ARG A 177 7.96 -12.19 -16.52
CA ARG A 177 6.65 -11.52 -16.43
C ARG A 177 6.50 -10.86 -15.06
N TYR A 178 5.97 -9.65 -15.04
CA TYR A 178 5.65 -8.99 -13.80
C TYR A 178 4.45 -8.11 -13.94
N VAL A 179 3.74 -7.99 -12.85
CA VAL A 179 2.62 -7.10 -12.76
C VAL A 179 3.12 -5.79 -12.20
N ALA A 180 3.13 -4.73 -13.00
CA ALA A 180 3.63 -3.41 -12.58
C ALA A 180 2.47 -2.41 -12.46
N MET A 181 2.13 -2.01 -11.23
CA MET A 181 1.23 -0.86 -11.03
C MET A 181 1.95 0.45 -11.30
N GLU A 182 1.23 1.47 -11.73
CA GLU A 182 1.73 2.84 -11.97
C GLU A 182 2.55 3.41 -10.79
N HIS A 183 2.40 2.92 -9.57
CA HIS A 183 3.09 3.44 -8.37
C HIS A 183 4.15 2.50 -7.78
N GLY A 184 4.72 1.61 -8.61
CA GLY A 184 5.87 0.80 -8.19
C GLY A 184 5.50 -0.42 -7.35
N TYR A 185 4.23 -0.81 -7.24
CA TYR A 185 3.89 -2.17 -6.80
C TYR A 185 4.23 -3.16 -7.90
N TYR A 186 4.76 -4.29 -7.45
CA TYR A 186 5.27 -5.37 -8.26
C TYR A 186 4.73 -6.66 -7.68
N MET A 187 3.97 -7.43 -8.46
CA MET A 187 3.69 -8.82 -8.16
C MET A 187 4.52 -9.69 -9.12
N PRO A 188 5.52 -10.44 -8.63
CA PRO A 188 6.31 -11.33 -9.48
C PRO A 188 5.41 -12.41 -10.10
N SER A 189 5.58 -12.70 -11.39
CA SER A 189 4.89 -13.84 -12.02
C SER A 189 5.47 -15.20 -11.56
N ARG A 190 6.79 -15.26 -11.34
CA ARG A 190 7.50 -16.40 -10.77
C ARG A 190 8.37 -15.97 -9.60
N PHE A 191 8.33 -16.78 -8.56
CA PHE A 191 9.06 -16.57 -7.30
C PHE A 191 10.41 -17.29 -7.28
N GLY A 192 11.01 -17.51 -8.45
CA GLY A 192 12.24 -18.28 -8.61
C GLY A 192 13.44 -17.62 -7.92
N ASP A 193 14.45 -18.44 -7.60
CA ASP A 193 15.72 -18.12 -6.92
C ASP A 193 16.63 -17.08 -7.61
N GLY A 194 16.11 -16.33 -8.58
CA GLY A 194 16.82 -15.26 -9.25
C GLY A 194 16.90 -14.02 -8.36
N ASP A 195 17.87 -13.98 -7.45
CA ASP A 195 18.31 -12.76 -6.77
C ASP A 195 18.70 -11.62 -7.76
N SER A 196 18.86 -11.90 -9.06
CA SER A 196 19.60 -11.07 -10.00
C SER A 196 18.96 -9.74 -10.39
N PHE A 197 17.64 -9.58 -10.44
CA PHE A 197 17.06 -8.34 -11.01
C PHE A 197 17.11 -7.13 -10.06
N TRP A 198 17.21 -7.36 -8.73
CA TRP A 198 17.29 -6.29 -7.73
C TRP A 198 18.36 -6.50 -6.65
N ALA A 199 18.99 -7.68 -6.52
CA ALA A 199 20.09 -7.84 -5.55
C ALA A 199 21.36 -7.08 -5.95
N SER A 200 21.43 -6.55 -7.18
CA SER A 200 22.64 -5.92 -7.70
C SER A 200 22.79 -4.42 -7.44
N SER A 201 21.79 -3.67 -6.96
CA SER A 201 21.95 -2.20 -6.97
C SER A 201 21.31 -1.55 -5.75
N ASP A 202 22.15 -1.38 -4.74
CA ASP A 202 22.01 -0.41 -3.66
C ASP A 202 21.00 -0.73 -2.55
N SER A 203 21.54 -1.31 -1.45
CA SER A 203 20.87 -1.41 -0.16
C SER A 203 20.36 -0.08 0.41
N SER A 204 20.77 1.06 -0.16
CA SER A 204 20.29 2.40 0.17
C SER A 204 19.00 2.81 -0.55
N HIS A 205 18.50 2.01 -1.51
CA HIS A 205 17.31 2.37 -2.25
C HIS A 205 16.10 2.55 -1.30
N TRP A 206 15.35 3.64 -1.50
CA TRP A 206 14.38 4.15 -0.52
C TRP A 206 13.31 3.14 -0.11
N CYS A 207 12.89 2.25 -1.01
CA CYS A 207 11.89 1.22 -0.75
C CYS A 207 12.33 0.13 0.24
N TRP A 208 13.59 0.11 0.68
CA TRP A 208 14.10 -0.80 1.71
C TRP A 208 14.02 -0.19 3.11
N GLY A 209 13.79 1.13 3.23
CA GLY A 209 13.68 1.81 4.52
C GLY A 209 12.45 1.38 5.31
N ASP A 210 12.56 1.40 6.64
CA ASP A 210 11.49 1.01 7.55
C ASP A 210 10.27 1.92 7.37
N PRO A 211 9.15 1.40 6.86
CA PRO A 211 7.96 2.20 6.63
C PRO A 211 7.17 2.43 7.91
N LYS A 212 7.46 1.71 9.00
CA LYS A 212 6.74 1.82 10.27
C LYS A 212 7.32 2.91 11.14
N TYR A 213 8.63 2.90 11.38
CA TYR A 213 9.33 3.87 12.23
C TYR A 213 10.65 4.35 11.59
N PRO A 214 10.59 5.26 10.60
CA PRO A 214 11.79 5.87 10.05
C PRO A 214 12.53 6.66 11.15
N PRO A 215 13.84 6.47 11.32
CA PRO A 215 14.63 7.26 12.26
C PRO A 215 14.63 8.74 11.86
N ASP A 216 14.68 9.61 12.86
CA ASP A 216 14.80 11.07 12.71
C ASP A 216 13.75 11.70 11.77
N LEU A 217 12.55 11.10 11.72
CA LEU A 217 11.49 11.48 10.79
C LEU A 217 11.14 12.96 10.87
N THR A 218 10.86 13.44 12.07
CA THR A 218 10.38 14.81 12.30
C THR A 218 11.47 15.81 11.93
N ASP A 219 12.69 15.61 12.41
CA ASP A 219 13.82 16.50 12.14
C ASP A 219 14.12 16.55 10.64
N ALA A 220 14.11 15.40 9.95
CA ALA A 220 14.31 15.37 8.51
C ALA A 220 13.18 16.09 7.74
N ILE A 221 11.92 15.95 8.17
CA ILE A 221 10.80 16.73 7.59
C ILE A 221 11.02 18.23 7.81
N LEU A 222 11.39 18.62 9.03
CA LEU A 222 11.58 20.03 9.40
C LEU A 222 12.78 20.66 8.69
N ASN A 223 13.85 19.90 8.42
CA ASN A 223 14.99 20.36 7.62
C ASN A 223 14.61 20.73 6.17
N ASN A 224 13.43 20.30 5.69
CA ASN A 224 12.91 20.69 4.39
C ASN A 224 12.06 21.98 4.44
N LEU A 225 11.93 22.64 5.59
CA LEU A 225 11.30 23.95 5.71
C LEU A 225 12.13 24.99 4.99
N LYS A 226 11.46 25.75 4.12
CA LYS A 226 12.06 26.91 3.46
C LYS A 226 11.59 28.18 4.16
N PRO A 227 12.41 29.24 4.13
CA PRO A 227 11.94 30.59 4.45
C PRO A 227 10.72 30.94 3.59
N CYS A 228 9.67 31.48 4.21
CA CYS A 228 8.55 32.05 3.49
C CYS A 228 9.06 33.20 2.64
N ALA A 229 8.99 33.05 1.32
CA ALA A 229 9.46 34.09 0.43
C ALA A 229 8.73 35.41 0.75
N PRO A 230 9.40 36.57 0.66
CA PRO A 230 8.76 37.88 0.78
C PRO A 230 7.81 38.19 -0.40
N GLU A 231 7.55 37.21 -1.28
CA GLU A 231 6.68 37.33 -2.44
C GLU A 231 5.28 37.74 -2.01
N HIS A 232 4.96 38.98 -2.39
CA HIS A 232 3.69 39.70 -2.38
C HIS A 232 2.55 38.98 -1.65
N GLN A 233 2.50 39.14 -0.32
CA GLN A 233 1.21 39.21 0.35
C GLN A 233 0.43 40.32 -0.34
N SER A 234 -0.47 39.93 -1.23
CA SER A 234 -1.34 40.89 -1.87
C SER A 234 -2.27 41.46 -0.78
N PRO A 235 -2.71 42.73 -0.90
CA PRO A 235 -3.69 43.30 0.02
C PRO A 235 -4.91 42.38 0.19
N GLU A 236 -5.36 41.72 -0.88
CA GLU A 236 -6.47 40.78 -0.85
C GLU A 236 -6.19 39.53 0.00
N THR A 237 -4.95 39.04 -0.03
CA THR A 237 -4.52 37.87 0.76
C THR A 237 -4.48 38.22 2.25
N SER A 238 -3.94 39.40 2.58
CA SER A 238 -3.91 39.92 3.95
C SER A 238 -5.33 40.15 4.48
N ASP A 239 -6.19 40.79 3.68
CA ASP A 239 -7.60 41.01 4.02
C ASP A 239 -8.35 39.70 4.25
N PHE A 240 -8.11 38.68 3.41
CA PHE A 240 -8.69 37.35 3.60
C PHE A 240 -8.22 36.70 4.90
N GLN A 241 -6.91 36.69 5.18
CA GLN A 241 -6.36 36.13 6.41
C GLN A 241 -6.97 36.81 7.65
N GLN A 242 -7.09 38.14 7.64
CA GLN A 242 -7.69 38.89 8.74
C GLN A 242 -9.16 38.51 8.95
N ARG A 243 -9.95 38.43 7.86
CA ARG A 243 -11.36 38.01 7.96
C ARG A 243 -11.49 36.57 8.42
N PHE A 244 -10.64 35.69 7.92
CA PHE A 244 -10.63 34.26 8.26
C PHE A 244 -10.31 34.05 9.74
N THR A 245 -9.29 34.73 10.26
CA THR A 245 -8.90 34.67 11.69
C THR A 245 -9.92 35.32 12.62
N ALA A 246 -10.76 36.23 12.12
CA ALA A 246 -11.87 36.81 12.87
C ALA A 246 -13.12 35.89 12.94
N LEU A 247 -13.16 34.80 12.17
CA LEU A 247 -14.25 33.83 12.23
C LEU A 247 -14.20 33.02 13.54
N PRO A 248 -15.36 32.60 14.10
CA PRO A 248 -15.40 31.55 15.11
C PRO A 248 -14.65 30.28 14.68
N GLN A 249 -14.06 29.57 15.63
CA GLN A 249 -13.24 28.38 15.37
C GLN A 249 -14.01 27.33 14.55
N GLU A 250 -15.30 27.16 14.81
CA GLU A 250 -16.15 26.19 14.11
C GLU A 250 -16.25 26.49 12.61
N LEU A 251 -16.29 27.77 12.24
CA LEU A 251 -16.32 28.19 10.84
C LEU A 251 -14.93 28.06 10.19
N GLN A 252 -13.86 28.33 10.94
CA GLN A 252 -12.50 28.10 10.45
C GLN A 252 -12.29 26.61 10.17
N ASP A 253 -12.65 25.74 11.11
CA ASP A 253 -12.56 24.29 10.99
C ASP A 253 -13.40 23.78 9.82
N HIS A 254 -14.62 24.31 9.64
CA HIS A 254 -15.46 23.95 8.51
C HIS A 254 -14.81 24.33 7.16
N VAL A 255 -14.23 25.52 7.04
CA VAL A 255 -13.50 25.93 5.83
C VAL A 255 -12.28 25.02 5.58
N ILE A 256 -11.53 24.69 6.63
CA ILE A 256 -10.34 23.83 6.52
C ILE A 256 -10.74 22.39 6.13
N SER A 257 -11.91 21.91 6.56
CA SER A 257 -12.39 20.57 6.23
C SER A 257 -12.52 20.33 4.71
N PHE A 258 -12.71 21.38 3.90
CA PHE A 258 -12.71 21.28 2.44
C PHE A 258 -11.33 20.96 1.85
N LEU A 259 -10.24 21.15 2.61
CA LEU A 259 -8.89 20.73 2.22
C LEU A 259 -8.59 19.29 2.63
N GLU A 260 -9.44 18.64 3.41
CA GLU A 260 -9.27 17.26 3.88
C GLU A 260 -9.73 16.23 2.82
N THR A 261 -9.42 16.49 1.54
CA THR A 261 -9.72 15.58 0.43
C THR A 261 -8.72 14.42 0.36
N ALA A 262 -9.10 13.33 -0.31
CA ALA A 262 -8.16 12.26 -0.69
C ALA A 262 -7.18 12.71 -1.78
N GLU A 263 -7.60 13.66 -2.62
CA GLU A 263 -6.78 14.24 -3.66
C GLU A 263 -5.60 15.06 -3.08
N PRO A 264 -4.44 15.03 -3.73
CA PRO A 264 -3.29 15.83 -3.33
C PRO A 264 -3.59 17.32 -3.50
N LEU A 265 -3.01 18.15 -2.62
CA LEU A 265 -3.14 19.60 -2.78
C LEU A 265 -2.39 20.06 -4.03
N PRO A 266 -2.85 21.13 -4.70
CA PRO A 266 -2.06 21.77 -5.74
C PRO A 266 -0.66 22.13 -5.22
N SER A 267 0.38 21.86 -6.01
CA SER A 267 1.77 22.12 -5.62
C SER A 267 2.07 23.62 -5.43
N ARG A 268 1.33 24.50 -6.11
CA ARG A 268 1.43 25.95 -5.98
C ARG A 268 0.84 26.43 -4.65
N CYS A 269 1.60 27.24 -3.92
CA CYS A 269 1.13 27.92 -2.72
C CYS A 269 0.12 29.01 -3.06
N THR A 270 -0.96 29.09 -2.28
CA THR A 270 -2.04 30.08 -2.39
C THR A 270 -1.86 31.24 -1.43
N ARG A 271 -1.15 31.04 -0.32
CA ARG A 271 -0.95 32.01 0.77
C ARG A 271 -2.23 32.48 1.46
N LEU A 272 -3.38 31.89 1.16
CA LEU A 272 -4.68 32.32 1.70
C LEU A 272 -4.84 31.98 3.18
N LEU A 273 -4.45 30.78 3.60
CA LEU A 273 -4.52 30.40 5.02
C LEU A 273 -3.26 30.86 5.78
N PRO A 274 -3.41 31.30 7.05
CA PRO A 274 -2.28 31.58 7.92
C PRO A 274 -1.33 30.37 8.05
N GLN A 275 -0.05 30.64 8.23
CA GLN A 275 0.98 29.60 8.34
C GLN A 275 0.74 28.63 9.51
N GLU A 276 0.12 29.09 10.60
CA GLU A 276 -0.22 28.25 11.75
C GLU A 276 -1.23 27.14 11.40
N HIS A 277 -2.18 27.41 10.48
CA HIS A 277 -3.12 26.39 10.03
C HIS A 277 -2.45 25.29 9.20
N TRP A 278 -1.44 25.65 8.39
CA TRP A 278 -0.63 24.68 7.67
C TRP A 278 0.25 23.84 8.60
N LYS A 279 0.84 24.46 9.62
CA LYS A 279 1.55 23.74 10.69
C LYS A 279 0.64 22.75 11.41
N HIS A 280 -0.57 23.17 11.80
CA HIS A 280 -1.57 22.28 12.38
C HIS A 280 -1.96 21.14 11.43
N MET A 281 -2.09 21.42 10.13
CA MET A 281 -2.39 20.39 9.13
C MET A 281 -1.34 19.29 9.05
N LEU A 282 -0.04 19.63 9.21
CA LEU A 282 1.07 18.69 9.25
C LEU A 282 0.91 17.66 10.37
N VAL A 283 0.52 18.10 11.57
CA VAL A 283 0.45 17.27 12.79
C VAL A 283 -0.93 16.66 13.05
N SER A 284 -1.99 17.23 12.48
CA SER A 284 -3.37 16.75 12.68
C SER A 284 -3.59 15.31 12.21
N GLY A 285 -2.73 14.83 11.30
CA GLY A 285 -2.88 13.57 10.60
C GLY A 285 -4.13 13.52 9.71
N ARG A 286 -4.92 14.59 9.55
CA ARG A 286 -6.15 14.56 8.75
C ARG A 286 -5.88 14.59 7.25
N HIS A 287 -4.98 15.49 6.82
CA HIS A 287 -4.60 15.63 5.41
C HIS A 287 -3.41 14.73 5.03
N LEU A 288 -2.41 14.60 5.90
CA LEU A 288 -1.21 13.76 5.70
C LEU A 288 -1.23 12.56 6.64
N PRO A 289 -2.12 11.57 6.43
CA PRO A 289 -2.37 10.50 7.39
C PRO A 289 -1.20 9.52 7.55
N PHE A 290 -0.30 9.48 6.57
CA PHE A 290 0.93 8.70 6.61
C PHE A 290 2.00 9.33 7.52
N LEU A 291 1.75 10.50 8.11
CA LEU A 291 2.62 11.19 9.08
C LEU A 291 2.13 10.98 10.53
N TRP A 292 1.75 9.75 10.88
CA TRP A 292 1.10 9.46 12.18
C TRP A 292 2.03 9.51 13.40
N ASP A 293 3.33 9.59 13.21
CA ASP A 293 4.38 9.56 14.25
C ASP A 293 5.29 10.79 14.19
N VAL A 294 4.78 11.92 13.67
CA VAL A 294 5.45 13.22 13.78
C VAL A 294 5.47 13.67 15.25
N ASP A 295 6.65 14.08 15.72
CA ASP A 295 6.83 14.63 17.07
C ASP A 295 6.28 16.06 17.13
N ILE A 296 5.08 16.18 17.71
CA ILE A 296 4.39 17.45 17.89
C ILE A 296 5.26 18.43 18.69
N ALA A 297 5.99 17.98 19.71
CA ALA A 297 6.82 18.86 20.53
C ALA A 297 8.05 19.37 19.76
N ALA A 298 8.59 18.61 18.82
CA ALA A 298 9.65 19.09 17.92
C ALA A 298 9.11 20.13 16.93
N VAL A 299 7.93 19.91 16.36
CA VAL A 299 7.26 20.87 15.46
C VAL A 299 6.97 22.20 16.18
N GLU A 300 6.46 22.15 17.42
CA GLU A 300 6.22 23.36 18.22
C GLU A 300 7.50 24.12 18.58
N ARG A 301 8.59 23.40 18.92
CA ARG A 301 9.89 24.01 19.22
C ARG A 301 10.54 24.68 18.02
N HIS A 302 10.28 24.19 16.80
CA HIS A 302 10.78 24.83 15.58
C HIS A 302 10.21 26.25 15.37
N CYS A 303 9.22 26.67 16.17
CA CYS A 303 8.64 28.00 16.16
C CYS A 303 9.15 28.93 17.27
N THR A 304 10.01 28.46 18.20
CA THR A 304 10.57 29.37 19.20
C THR A 304 11.67 30.21 18.57
N PRO A 305 11.60 31.55 18.64
CA PRO A 305 12.69 32.43 18.24
C PRO A 305 13.81 32.31 19.27
N ALA A 306 14.53 31.19 19.21
CA ALA A 306 15.80 31.01 19.87
C ALA A 306 16.86 31.41 18.84
N ASP A 307 17.38 32.62 19.04
CA ASP A 307 18.49 33.25 18.34
C ASP A 307 18.17 33.93 17.00
N ASP A 308 18.51 35.22 17.00
CA ASP A 308 18.81 36.23 15.98
C ASP A 308 19.34 35.78 14.58
N ASN A 309 19.09 34.57 14.12
CA ASN A 309 19.40 34.15 12.76
C ASN A 309 18.26 34.53 11.79
N ALA A 310 18.29 35.79 11.35
CA ALA A 310 17.84 36.23 10.03
C ALA A 310 16.39 35.88 9.59
N GLY A 311 15.40 36.33 10.38
CA GLY A 311 14.35 37.21 9.85
C GLY A 311 13.34 36.67 8.82
N THR A 312 13.14 35.35 8.68
CA THR A 312 12.09 34.85 7.77
C THR A 312 11.28 33.72 8.38
N ALA A 313 9.97 33.92 8.49
CA ALA A 313 9.02 32.92 9.01
C ALA A 313 9.06 31.64 8.14
N PRO A 314 8.92 30.43 8.73
CA PRO A 314 8.91 29.17 7.99
C PRO A 314 7.67 29.04 7.08
N ASP A 315 7.89 28.44 5.90
CA ASP A 315 6.86 28.16 4.89
C ASP A 315 6.23 26.77 5.08
N TRP A 316 5.27 26.68 6.00
CA TRP A 316 4.52 25.47 6.29
C TRP A 316 3.61 25.06 5.13
N GLU A 317 3.03 26.02 4.40
CA GLU A 317 2.18 25.72 3.24
C GLU A 317 2.95 24.94 2.18
N LEU A 318 4.14 25.43 1.82
CA LEU A 318 4.99 24.78 0.83
C LEU A 318 5.39 23.37 1.26
N LEU A 319 5.70 23.17 2.55
CA LEU A 319 6.02 21.87 3.11
C LEU A 319 4.84 20.90 2.99
N VAL A 320 3.67 21.27 3.51
CA VAL A 320 2.47 20.41 3.51
C VAL A 320 2.04 20.06 2.08
N ARG A 321 1.96 21.05 1.19
CA ARG A 321 1.60 20.80 -0.21
C ARG A 321 2.57 19.85 -0.88
N SER A 322 3.87 20.00 -0.62
CA SER A 322 4.87 19.12 -1.22
C SER A 322 4.82 17.70 -0.64
N LEU A 323 4.57 17.55 0.65
CA LEU A 323 4.40 16.23 1.27
C LEU A 323 3.11 15.54 0.79
N SER A 324 2.06 16.30 0.45
CA SER A 324 0.79 15.74 -0.05
C SER A 324 0.89 15.12 -1.44
N GLN A 325 1.92 15.48 -2.23
CA GLN A 325 2.04 15.03 -3.61
C GLN A 325 2.09 13.49 -3.71
N PRO A 326 1.40 12.90 -4.71
CA PRO A 326 1.44 11.46 -4.94
C PRO A 326 2.81 11.04 -5.48
N LEU A 327 3.16 9.78 -5.29
CA LEU A 327 4.40 9.20 -5.84
C LEU A 327 4.22 8.91 -7.33
N VAL A 328 4.39 9.91 -8.20
CA VAL A 328 4.23 9.73 -9.65
C VAL A 328 5.44 9.01 -10.26
N ARG A 329 5.20 8.00 -11.12
CA ARG A 329 6.22 7.43 -12.01
C ARG A 329 6.50 8.40 -13.16
N ARG A 330 7.78 8.67 -13.43
CA ARG A 330 8.13 9.18 -14.76
C ARG A 330 8.12 8.01 -15.76
N PRO A 331 7.54 8.19 -16.95
CA PRO A 331 7.85 7.28 -18.06
C PRO A 331 9.37 7.30 -18.25
N ALA A 332 9.97 6.10 -18.37
CA ALA A 332 11.39 5.98 -18.67
C ALA A 332 11.69 6.84 -19.90
N GLN A 333 12.64 7.75 -19.76
CA GLN A 333 13.17 8.50 -20.90
C GLN A 333 13.70 7.48 -21.91
N GLU A 334 13.44 7.70 -23.21
CA GLU A 334 13.69 6.74 -24.30
C GLU A 334 15.15 6.29 -24.45
N ASP A 335 16.09 6.88 -23.71
CA ASP A 335 17.53 6.68 -23.83
C ASP A 335 18.08 5.41 -23.16
N GLY A 336 17.27 4.33 -23.11
CA GLY A 336 17.75 2.94 -22.96
C GLY A 336 18.59 2.58 -21.74
N VAL A 337 18.85 3.50 -20.81
CA VAL A 337 19.75 3.30 -19.67
C VAL A 337 19.06 3.78 -18.41
N CYS A 338 18.90 2.85 -17.47
CA CYS A 338 18.21 2.95 -16.18
C CYS A 338 16.67 3.00 -16.22
N MET A 339 16.07 1.80 -16.10
CA MET A 339 14.75 1.55 -15.52
C MET A 339 14.74 1.91 -14.01
N GLY A 340 15.12 3.14 -13.67
CA GLY A 340 14.98 3.69 -12.33
C GLY A 340 13.51 4.05 -12.12
N LEU A 341 12.79 3.23 -11.33
CA LEU A 341 11.47 3.53 -10.79
C LEU A 341 11.54 4.70 -9.78
N GLU A 342 12.04 5.84 -10.22
CA GLU A 342 12.18 7.03 -9.39
C GLU A 342 10.81 7.69 -9.26
N ALA A 343 10.12 7.32 -8.17
CA ALA A 343 8.94 8.02 -7.72
C ALA A 343 9.34 9.45 -7.35
N ASN A 344 8.85 10.42 -8.12
CA ASN A 344 9.45 11.75 -8.19
C ASN A 344 9.04 12.74 -7.09
N CYS A 345 8.24 12.35 -6.09
CA CYS A 345 7.70 13.35 -5.15
C CYS A 345 8.72 13.88 -4.12
N TYR A 346 9.92 13.31 -4.04
CA TYR A 346 10.95 13.73 -3.07
C TYR A 346 12.36 13.88 -3.66
N THR A 347 12.54 13.92 -4.99
CA THR A 347 13.89 14.02 -5.59
C THR A 347 14.64 15.30 -5.22
N SER A 348 13.94 16.37 -4.86
CA SER A 348 14.52 17.65 -4.41
C SER A 348 14.53 17.85 -2.88
N ARG A 349 14.09 16.85 -2.09
CA ARG A 349 13.90 16.97 -0.65
C ARG A 349 14.60 15.84 0.12
N GLU A 350 15.21 16.17 1.24
CA GLU A 350 15.85 15.22 2.16
C GLU A 350 14.81 14.46 2.99
N VAL A 351 13.88 13.77 2.31
CA VAL A 351 12.86 12.94 2.97
C VAL A 351 13.44 11.57 3.28
N PRO A 352 13.36 11.08 4.53
CA PRO A 352 13.89 9.78 4.93
C PRO A 352 13.33 8.66 4.07
N ASN A 353 14.20 7.72 3.71
CA ASN A 353 13.84 6.55 2.89
C ASN A 353 12.63 5.78 3.43
N GLY A 354 12.57 5.59 4.75
CA GLY A 354 11.42 4.92 5.38
C GLY A 354 10.10 5.68 5.19
N LEU A 355 10.12 7.02 5.21
CA LEU A 355 8.92 7.82 4.91
C LEU A 355 8.50 7.69 3.45
N ARG A 356 9.45 7.68 2.52
CA ARG A 356 9.17 7.45 1.08
C ARG A 356 8.53 6.08 0.88
N ASN A 357 9.08 5.05 1.51
CA ASN A 357 8.53 3.69 1.46
C ASN A 357 7.13 3.61 2.11
N ARG A 358 6.92 4.30 3.22
CA ARG A 358 5.63 4.41 3.89
C ARG A 358 4.58 5.05 2.98
N ARG A 359 4.88 6.21 2.38
CA ARG A 359 3.96 6.90 1.46
C ARG A 359 3.64 6.02 0.26
N ARG A 360 4.61 5.25 -0.24
CA ARG A 360 4.39 4.25 -1.29
C ARG A 360 3.36 3.24 -0.84
N ILE A 361 3.64 2.49 0.23
CA ILE A 361 2.74 1.43 0.71
C ILE A 361 1.34 1.99 1.02
N TRP A 362 1.28 3.20 1.59
CA TRP A 362 0.02 3.89 1.84
C TRP A 362 -0.78 4.09 0.55
N GLN A 363 -0.17 4.67 -0.47
CA GLN A 363 -0.79 4.88 -1.78
C GLN A 363 -1.19 3.55 -2.44
N LEU A 364 -0.35 2.52 -2.34
CA LEU A 364 -0.68 1.18 -2.85
C LEU A 364 -1.96 0.61 -2.25
N VAL A 365 -2.26 0.90 -0.98
CA VAL A 365 -3.47 0.43 -0.32
C VAL A 365 -4.65 1.36 -0.60
N GLU A 366 -4.44 2.68 -0.71
CA GLU A 366 -5.50 3.64 -1.10
C GLU A 366 -6.10 3.28 -2.47
N GLU A 367 -5.27 2.77 -3.38
CA GLU A 367 -5.65 2.39 -4.75
C GLU A 367 -6.20 0.96 -4.89
N MET A 368 -6.13 0.14 -3.84
CA MET A 368 -6.68 -1.22 -3.88
C MET A 368 -8.22 -1.18 -3.99
N PHE A 369 -8.77 -2.10 -4.78
CA PHE A 369 -10.20 -2.37 -4.81
C PHE A 369 -10.49 -3.83 -5.17
N VAL A 370 -11.65 -4.34 -4.79
CA VAL A 370 -11.98 -5.73 -5.09
C VAL A 370 -12.31 -5.87 -6.58
N GLY A 371 -11.63 -6.81 -7.24
CA GLY A 371 -11.62 -6.89 -8.70
C GLY A 371 -10.45 -6.17 -9.36
N ASP A 372 -9.56 -5.57 -8.57
CA ASP A 372 -8.28 -5.04 -9.06
C ASP A 372 -7.38 -6.19 -9.54
N VAL A 373 -7.55 -6.55 -10.81
CA VAL A 373 -6.70 -7.47 -11.55
C VAL A 373 -5.68 -6.67 -12.33
N LEU A 374 -4.47 -6.74 -11.84
CA LEU A 374 -3.40 -5.93 -12.34
C LEU A 374 -2.93 -6.43 -13.71
N PRO A 375 -2.68 -5.54 -14.69
CA PRO A 375 -2.20 -5.95 -16.00
C PRO A 375 -0.79 -6.55 -15.89
N VAL A 376 -0.57 -7.70 -16.53
CA VAL A 376 0.78 -8.24 -16.71
C VAL A 376 1.56 -7.31 -17.64
N ALA A 377 2.60 -6.69 -17.10
CA ALA A 377 3.58 -6.02 -17.93
C ALA A 377 4.43 -7.08 -18.62
N GLU A 378 4.26 -7.22 -19.94
CA GLU A 378 5.19 -8.00 -20.76
C GLU A 378 6.51 -7.24 -20.93
N PRO A 379 7.67 -7.93 -20.93
CA PRO A 379 8.94 -7.31 -21.28
C PRO A 379 8.86 -6.62 -22.64
N ARG A 380 9.06 -5.29 -22.68
CA ARG A 380 9.14 -4.51 -23.93
C ARG A 380 10.23 -5.09 -24.81
N GLY A 381 9.83 -5.80 -25.85
CA GLY A 381 10.73 -6.47 -26.79
C GLY A 381 10.02 -7.43 -27.74
N TRP A 382 8.85 -7.93 -27.36
CA TRP A 382 8.02 -8.77 -28.22
C TRP A 382 6.84 -7.95 -28.75
N ALA A 383 6.73 -7.85 -30.08
CA ALA A 383 5.69 -7.09 -30.78
C ALA A 383 4.32 -7.79 -30.74
N ARG A 384 3.90 -8.28 -29.58
CA ARG A 384 2.59 -8.92 -29.40
C ARG A 384 1.63 -7.90 -28.78
N PRO A 385 0.39 -7.78 -29.29
CA PRO A 385 -0.64 -7.03 -28.56
C PRO A 385 -0.81 -7.64 -27.17
N PRO A 386 -1.01 -6.81 -26.12
CA PRO A 386 -1.18 -7.32 -24.76
C PRO A 386 -2.34 -8.32 -24.75
N PRO A 387 -2.20 -9.46 -24.05
CA PRO A 387 -3.29 -10.40 -23.91
C PRO A 387 -4.49 -9.68 -23.26
N PRO A 388 -5.73 -10.02 -23.63
CA PRO A 388 -6.89 -9.49 -22.93
C PRO A 388 -6.78 -9.86 -21.44
N PRO A 389 -7.15 -8.95 -20.53
CA PRO A 389 -7.05 -9.20 -19.10
C PRO A 389 -7.87 -10.46 -18.75
N PRO A 390 -7.39 -11.27 -17.78
CA PRO A 390 -8.07 -12.50 -17.42
C PRO A 390 -9.52 -12.21 -17.02
N MET A 391 -10.46 -12.98 -17.58
CA MET A 391 -11.86 -12.88 -17.17
C MET A 391 -12.02 -13.44 -15.77
N MET A 392 -12.12 -12.56 -14.79
CA MET A 392 -12.38 -12.94 -13.42
C MET A 392 -13.89 -13.02 -13.14
N PRO A 393 -14.35 -14.05 -12.42
CA PRO A 393 -15.70 -14.04 -11.85
C PRO A 393 -15.79 -12.87 -10.87
N ARG A 394 -16.77 -11.98 -11.08
CA ARG A 394 -17.04 -10.88 -10.16
C ARG A 394 -17.95 -11.38 -9.04
N TYR A 395 -17.34 -12.00 -8.04
CA TYR A 395 -18.03 -12.46 -6.83
C TYR A 395 -18.44 -11.31 -5.91
N TRP A 396 -17.70 -10.19 -5.96
CA TRP A 396 -17.92 -8.98 -5.18
C TRP A 396 -17.90 -7.72 -6.05
N ASP A 397 -18.50 -6.64 -5.57
CA ASP A 397 -18.31 -5.30 -6.11
C ASP A 397 -16.95 -4.73 -5.68
N GLU A 398 -16.68 -3.46 -6.03
CA GLU A 398 -15.37 -2.83 -5.75
C GLU A 398 -15.12 -2.59 -4.25
N ASP A 399 -16.19 -2.50 -3.46
CA ASP A 399 -16.16 -2.30 -2.00
C ASP A 399 -16.02 -3.64 -1.24
N GLY A 400 -16.21 -4.76 -1.94
CA GLY A 400 -16.09 -6.11 -1.40
C GLY A 400 -17.40 -6.72 -0.93
N GLU A 401 -18.55 -6.15 -1.33
CA GLU A 401 -19.87 -6.71 -1.07
C GLU A 401 -20.23 -7.76 -2.14
N PRO A 402 -20.84 -8.90 -1.76
CA PRO A 402 -21.20 -9.94 -2.73
C PRO A 402 -22.16 -9.45 -3.82
N VAL A 403 -21.85 -9.70 -5.09
CA VAL A 403 -22.70 -9.32 -6.23
C VAL A 403 -23.50 -10.51 -6.74
N TYR A 404 -24.80 -10.29 -6.92
CA TYR A 404 -25.73 -11.28 -7.47
C TYR A 404 -26.50 -10.75 -8.69
N PRO A 405 -26.56 -11.49 -9.81
CA PRO A 405 -25.82 -12.73 -10.12
C PRO A 405 -24.33 -12.44 -10.42
N VAL A 406 -23.46 -13.45 -10.28
CA VAL A 406 -22.06 -13.31 -10.74
C VAL A 406 -22.04 -13.03 -12.23
N VAL A 407 -21.44 -11.89 -12.57
CA VAL A 407 -21.11 -11.50 -13.94
C VAL A 407 -19.63 -11.77 -14.13
N ARG A 408 -19.25 -12.42 -15.23
CA ARG A 408 -17.84 -12.43 -15.65
C ARG A 408 -17.58 -11.12 -16.35
N VAL A 409 -16.67 -10.33 -15.81
CA VAL A 409 -16.29 -9.03 -16.38
C VAL A 409 -14.87 -9.17 -16.92
N LEU A 410 -14.60 -8.60 -18.08
CA LEU A 410 -13.23 -8.41 -18.55
C LEU A 410 -12.50 -7.54 -17.53
N GLY A 411 -11.27 -7.88 -17.14
CA GLY A 411 -10.51 -7.03 -16.21
C GLY A 411 -10.50 -5.60 -16.73
N LEU A 412 -10.87 -4.64 -15.88
CA LEU A 412 -10.94 -3.23 -16.23
C LEU A 412 -9.51 -2.72 -16.43
N ALA A 413 -9.03 -2.75 -17.67
CA ALA A 413 -8.03 -1.79 -18.10
C ALA A 413 -8.78 -0.49 -18.39
N ASP A 414 -8.29 0.64 -17.86
CA ASP A 414 -8.88 1.97 -18.02
C ASP A 414 -9.24 2.26 -19.49
N GLY A 415 -10.48 1.95 -19.83
CA GLY A 415 -11.18 2.46 -20.98
C GLY A 415 -11.95 3.65 -20.48
N GLN A 416 -11.55 4.84 -20.91
CA GLN A 416 -12.34 6.05 -20.78
C GLN A 416 -13.81 5.73 -21.02
N SER A 417 -14.62 6.01 -20.01
CA SER A 417 -16.07 6.04 -20.11
C SER A 417 -16.44 7.20 -21.03
N GLU A 418 -16.43 6.95 -22.35
CA GLU A 418 -17.21 7.77 -23.27
C GLU A 418 -18.65 7.29 -23.19
N LEU A 419 -19.47 8.21 -22.68
CA LEU A 419 -20.92 8.23 -22.74
C LEU A 419 -21.46 7.72 -24.08
N LEU A 420 -22.44 6.80 -24.01
CA LEU A 420 -23.66 6.84 -24.82
C LEU A 420 -24.83 6.18 -24.06
#